data_AF-A0A3C0VLU1-F1
#
_entry.id   AF-A0A3C0VLU1-F1
#
_cell.length_a   1.000
_cell.length_b   1.000
_cell.length_c   1.000
_cell.angle_alpha   90.00
_cell.angle_beta   90.00
_cell.angle_gamma   90.00
#
_symmetry.space_group_name_H-M   'P 1'
#
loop_
_entity.id
_entity.type
_entity.pdbx_description
1 polymer ?
#
loop_
_entity_poly.entity_id
_entity_poly.type
_entity_poly.pdbx_seq_one_letter_code
_entity_poly.pdbx_strand_id
1 'polypeptide(L)' 'MKFLDQAKVFIRSGDGGAGCISFRREKYVEFGGPDGGDG' A
#
# COMPACT_ATOMS: atom_id res chain seq x y z
N MET A 1 -26.87 -30.42 -29.80
CA MET A 1 -27.08 -29.34 -28.82
C MET A 1 -25.72 -28.75 -28.47
N LYS A 2 -25.58 -27.42 -28.45
CA LYS A 2 -24.39 -26.76 -27.88
C LYS A 2 -24.81 -26.07 -26.60
N PHE A 3 -24.18 -26.47 -25.48
CA PHE A 3 -24.32 -25.79 -24.20
C PHE A 3 -23.39 -24.58 -24.18
N LEU A 4 -23.90 -23.48 -23.64
CA LEU A 4 -23.16 -22.24 -23.44
C LEU A 4 -23.28 -21.88 -21.96
N ASP A 5 -22.15 -21.67 -21.30
CA ASP A 5 -22.08 -21.13 -19.94
C ASP A 5 -21.41 -19.76 -19.99
N GLN A 6 -21.96 -18.80 -19.26
CA GLN A 6 -21.51 -17.42 -19.20
C GLN A 6 -21.65 -16.86 -17.79
N ALA A 7 -20.57 -16.28 -17.29
CA ALA A 7 -20.55 -15.56 -16.02
C ALA A 7 -20.04 -14.13 -16.23
N LYS A 8 -20.65 -13.18 -15.49
CA LYS A 8 -20.11 -11.84 -15.34
C LYS A 8 -19.27 -11.81 -14.08
N VAL A 9 -18.02 -11.38 -14.21
CA VAL A 9 -17.13 -11.18 -13.08
C VAL A 9 -16.73 -9.73 -13.00
N PHE A 10 -16.62 -9.22 -11.78
CA PHE A 10 -16.05 -7.91 -11.48
C PHE A 10 -14.74 -8.16 -10.76
N ILE A 11 -13.66 -7.68 -11.36
CA ILE A 11 -12.31 -7.85 -10.85
C ILE A 11 -11.72 -6.47 -10.65
N ARG A 12 -11.02 -6.27 -9.54
CA ARG A 12 -10.23 -5.07 -9.25
C ARG A 12 -8.88 -5.49 -8.68
N SER A 13 -7.85 -4.70 -8.95
CA SER A 13 -6.58 -4.78 -8.23
C SER A 13 -6.72 -4.30 -6.79
N GLY A 14 -5.71 -4.58 -5.95
CA GLY A 14 -5.62 -4.00 -4.61
C GLY A 14 -5.36 -2.49 -4.64
N ASP A 15 -5.52 -1.85 -3.49
CA ASP A 15 -5.42 -0.38 -3.35
C ASP A 15 -3.98 0.15 -3.29
N GLY A 16 -2.97 -0.71 -3.10
CA GLY A 16 -1.62 -0.31 -2.73
C GLY A 16 -1.51 0.00 -1.23
N GLY A 17 -0.30 -0.02 -0.66
CA GLY A 17 -0.10 0.39 0.72
C GLY A 17 0.02 1.90 0.86
N ALA A 18 -0.22 2.40 2.06
CA ALA A 18 0.03 3.79 2.40
C ALA A 18 1.49 3.95 2.86
N GLY A 19 2.18 4.96 2.34
CA GLY A 19 3.48 5.36 2.87
C GLY A 19 3.40 5.86 4.32
N CYS A 20 4.54 5.92 4.99
CA CYS A 20 4.65 6.30 6.39
C CYS A 20 5.19 7.72 6.55
N ILE A 21 4.62 8.50 7.47
CA ILE A 21 5.22 9.76 7.93
C ILE A 21 5.93 9.46 9.25
N SER A 22 7.26 9.47 9.22
CA SER A 22 8.10 9.23 10.39
C SER A 22 9.33 10.15 10.39
N PHE A 23 9.86 10.40 11.58
CA PHE A 23 11.11 11.10 11.80
C PHE A 23 12.00 10.28 12.73
N ARG A 24 13.29 10.24 12.42
CA ARG A 24 14.29 9.55 13.24
C ARG A 24 14.37 10.19 14.62
N ARG A 25 14.36 9.37 15.68
CA ARG A 25 14.48 9.85 17.07
C ARG A 25 15.63 9.16 17.79
N GLU A 26 16.68 9.91 18.07
CA GLU A 26 17.87 9.43 18.79
C GLU A 26 18.13 10.31 20.01
N LYS A 27 18.61 9.70 21.08
CA LYS A 27 18.73 10.32 22.42
C LYS A 27 19.50 11.64 22.45
N TYR A 28 20.43 11.85 21.52
CA TYR A 28 21.32 13.03 21.47
C TYR A 28 21.20 13.81 20.16
N VAL A 29 20.14 13.57 19.38
CA VAL A 29 19.86 14.30 18.14
C VAL A 29 18.56 15.06 18.31
N GLU A 30 18.66 16.39 18.41
CA GLU A 30 17.52 17.28 18.67
C GLU A 30 16.48 17.22 17.55
N PHE A 31 16.92 17.15 16.29
CA PHE A 31 16.07 17.00 15.11
C PHE A 31 16.59 15.89 14.20
N GLY A 32 16.01 14.70 14.28
CA GLY A 32 16.28 13.65 13.30
C GLY A 32 15.54 13.90 12.00
N GLY A 33 16.17 13.52 10.88
CA GLY A 33 15.59 13.66 9.55
C GLY A 33 14.35 12.77 9.35
N PRO A 34 13.56 13.03 8.29
CA PRO A 34 12.45 12.16 7.92
C PRO A 34 12.97 10.77 7.56
N ASP A 35 12.30 9.72 8.05
CA ASP A 35 12.65 8.31 7.84
C ASP A 35 11.43 7.43 7.52
N GLY A 36 10.36 8.05 7.02
CA GLY A 36 9.17 7.37 6.52
C GLY A 36 9.47 6.50 5.29
N GLY A 37 8.86 5.31 5.24
CA GLY A 37 8.96 4.37 4.13
C GLY A 37 7.78 4.42 3.15
N ASP A 38 7.91 3.68 2.07
CA ASP A 38 6.90 3.55 1.01
C ASP A 38 5.76 2.60 1.38
N GLY A 39 4.67 2.69 0.63
CA GLY A 39 3.50 1.81 0.73
C GLY A 39 3.46 0.75 -0.37
#